data_AF-A0A455U6S7-F1
#
_entry.id   AF-A0A455U6S7-F1
#
_cell.length_a   1.000
_cell.length_b   1.000
_cell.length_c   1.000
_cell.angle_alpha   90.00
_cell.angle_beta   90.00
_cell.angle_gamma   90.00
#
_symmetry.space_group_name_H-M   'P 1'
#
loop_
_entity.id
_entity.type
_entity.pdbx_description
1 polymer ?
#
loop_
_entity_poly.entity_id
_entity_poly.type
_entity_poly.pdbx_seq_one_letter_code
_entity_poly.pdbx_strand_id
1 'polypeptide(L)'
;MIDWIDDYIFDRDHVLVSEDGANLIARSTPIAFVARGKYWVNNHAHILEPIDENLFYWAELIEVLDLSIHVTGSAQPKLTSEALGSISITSPPSCEERFEIQKK
;
A
#
# COMPACT_ATOMS: atom_id res chain seq x y z
N MET A 1 24.13 17.93 -14.21
CA MET A 1 24.59 16.54 -14.06
C MET A 1 23.41 15.81 -13.46
N ILE A 2 22.74 14.96 -14.24
CA ILE A 2 21.59 14.18 -13.80
C ILE A 2 22.15 12.85 -13.32
N ASP A 3 22.18 12.66 -12.00
CA ASP A 3 22.48 11.36 -11.42
C ASP A 3 21.34 10.41 -11.79
N TRP A 4 21.66 9.42 -12.62
CA TRP A 4 20.76 8.31 -12.90
C TRP A 4 20.74 7.41 -11.68
N ILE A 5 19.58 7.27 -11.03
CA ILE A 5 19.37 6.25 -10.00
C ILE A 5 19.19 4.93 -10.74
N ASP A 6 20.29 4.19 -10.93
CA ASP A 6 20.30 2.92 -11.68
C ASP A 6 20.22 1.67 -10.78
N ASP A 7 20.04 1.85 -9.46
CA ASP A 7 19.93 0.74 -8.52
C ASP A 7 18.50 0.64 -7.97
N TYR A 8 17.68 -0.15 -8.66
CA TYR A 8 16.46 -0.68 -8.07
C TYR A 8 16.81 -1.48 -6.82
N ILE A 9 16.07 -1.28 -5.74
CA ILE A 9 16.26 -2.01 -4.49
C ILE A 9 15.31 -3.22 -4.37
N PHE A 10 14.32 -3.30 -5.26
CA PHE A 10 13.39 -4.41 -5.36
C PHE A 10 13.29 -4.93 -6.80
N ASP A 11 13.15 -6.25 -6.95
CA ASP A 11 12.85 -6.96 -8.20
C ASP A 11 11.81 -8.06 -7.92
N ARG A 12 10.63 -7.62 -7.48
CA ARG A 12 9.49 -8.45 -7.07
C ARG A 12 8.23 -7.57 -7.07
N ASP A 13 7.06 -8.17 -7.12
CA ASP A 13 5.82 -7.42 -7.04
C ASP A 13 5.34 -7.25 -5.59
N HIS A 14 4.90 -6.04 -5.24
CA HIS A 14 4.49 -5.64 -3.88
C HIS A 14 3.30 -4.69 -3.92
N VAL A 15 2.67 -4.50 -2.76
CA VAL A 15 1.79 -3.36 -2.51
C VAL A 15 2.54 -2.32 -1.68
N LEU A 16 2.63 -1.10 -2.19
CA LEU A 16 3.22 0.05 -1.51
C LEU A 16 2.11 0.85 -0.83
N VAL A 17 2.28 1.25 0.43
CA VAL A 17 1.32 2.09 1.17
C VAL A 17 2.03 3.32 1.69
N SER A 18 1.43 4.50 1.52
CA SER A 18 2.01 5.75 2.01
C SER A 18 2.23 5.72 3.53
N GLU A 19 3.43 6.07 4.01
CA GLU A 19 3.75 6.14 5.44
C GLU A 19 3.31 7.47 6.05
N ASP A 20 3.53 8.58 5.34
CA ASP A 20 3.16 9.90 5.82
C ASP A 20 2.73 10.83 4.69
N GLY A 21 2.09 11.94 5.09
CA GLY A 21 1.61 12.98 4.19
C GLY A 21 0.14 13.31 4.39
N ALA A 22 -0.24 14.53 4.02
CA ALA A 22 -1.60 15.03 4.17
C ALA A 22 -2.65 14.16 3.45
N ASN A 23 -2.25 13.45 2.40
CA ASN A 23 -3.15 12.60 1.62
C ASN A 23 -3.63 11.35 2.37
N LEU A 24 -2.96 10.93 3.46
CA LEU A 24 -3.47 9.87 4.34
C LEU A 24 -4.85 10.21 4.94
N ILE A 25 -5.09 11.50 5.17
CA ILE A 25 -6.37 12.02 5.67
C ILE A 25 -7.23 12.56 4.53
N ALA A 26 -6.64 13.33 3.62
CA ALA A 26 -7.40 13.98 2.55
C ALA A 26 -7.98 12.99 1.54
N ARG A 27 -7.34 11.83 1.34
CA ARG A 27 -7.76 10.77 0.40
C ARG A 27 -8.10 11.31 -0.99
N SER A 28 -7.34 12.30 -1.44
CA SER A 28 -7.54 12.98 -2.73
C SER A 28 -6.88 12.24 -3.90
N THR A 29 -5.85 11.46 -3.59
CA THR A 29 -5.24 10.46 -4.49
C THR A 29 -5.16 9.13 -3.76
N PRO A 30 -4.95 8.01 -4.47
CA PRO A 30 -4.66 6.74 -3.81
C PRO A 30 -3.47 6.86 -2.85
N ILE A 31 -3.47 6.06 -1.80
CA ILE A 31 -2.38 5.90 -0.85
C ILE A 31 -1.72 4.52 -0.93
N ALA A 32 -2.38 3.54 -1.57
CA ALA A 32 -1.89 2.20 -1.84
C ALA A 32 -1.69 1.96 -3.36
N PHE A 33 -0.57 1.36 -3.73
CA PHE A 33 -0.17 1.19 -5.13
C PHE A 33 0.43 -0.19 -5.38
N VAL A 34 0.19 -0.75 -6.55
CA VAL A 34 0.88 -1.98 -6.99
C VAL A 34 2.20 -1.62 -7.65
N ALA A 35 3.31 -2.11 -7.09
CA ALA A 35 4.63 -2.05 -7.71
C ALA A 35 4.96 -3.41 -8.33
N ARG A 36 5.51 -3.41 -9.55
CA ARG A 36 5.85 -4.64 -10.28
C ARG A 36 7.28 -4.62 -10.80
N GLY A 37 7.92 -5.79 -10.75
CA GLY A 37 9.29 -5.97 -11.22
C GLY A 37 10.29 -5.07 -10.50
N LYS A 38 11.09 -4.33 -11.27
CA LYS A 38 12.19 -3.52 -10.75
C LYS A 38 11.74 -2.12 -10.38
N TYR A 39 11.90 -1.76 -9.11
CA TYR A 39 11.57 -0.41 -8.64
C TYR A 39 12.47 0.04 -7.49
N TRP A 40 12.48 1.35 -7.29
CA TRP A 40 13.06 2.02 -6.13
C TRP A 40 11.94 2.73 -5.38
N VAL A 41 11.93 2.61 -4.06
CA VAL A 41 10.97 3.27 -3.19
C VAL A 41 11.73 3.96 -2.07
N ASN A 42 11.26 5.13 -1.66
CA ASN A 42 11.86 5.88 -0.56
C ASN A 42 11.34 5.38 0.79
N ASN A 43 11.83 5.99 1.87
CA ASN A 43 11.45 5.69 3.24
C ASN A 43 10.10 6.29 3.67
N HIS A 44 9.28 6.79 2.74
CA HIS A 44 7.95 7.34 3.00
C HIS A 44 6.84 6.39 2.53
N ALA A 45 7.17 5.13 2.27
CA ALA A 45 6.21 4.10 1.95
C ALA A 45 6.52 2.80 2.69
N HIS A 46 5.46 2.15 3.15
CA HIS A 46 5.48 0.76 3.60
C HIS A 46 5.44 -0.16 2.40
N ILE A 47 6.16 -1.27 2.50
CA ILE A 47 6.16 -2.34 1.51
C ILE A 47 5.44 -3.52 2.14
N LEU A 48 4.33 -3.94 1.53
CA LEU A 48 3.58 -5.11 1.93
C LEU A 48 3.93 -6.28 1.03
N GLU A 49 4.40 -7.37 1.66
CA GLU A 49 4.53 -8.66 1.00
C GLU A 49 3.15 -9.21 0.67
N PRO A 50 2.92 -9.64 -0.58
CA PRO A 50 1.61 -10.07 -0.99
C PRO A 50 1.27 -11.47 -0.45
N ILE A 51 0.01 -11.64 -0.04
CA ILE A 51 -0.53 -12.93 0.41
C ILE A 51 -0.74 -13.86 -0.81
N ASP A 52 -1.07 -13.27 -1.97
CA ASP A 52 -1.22 -13.94 -3.25
C ASP A 52 -0.95 -12.97 -4.43
N GLU A 53 -1.10 -13.46 -5.64
CA GLU A 53 -0.86 -12.71 -6.87
C GLU A 53 -1.89 -11.59 -7.16
N ASN A 54 -2.98 -11.49 -6.40
CA ASN A 54 -4.00 -10.47 -6.63
C ASN A 54 -3.67 -9.14 -5.91
N LEU A 55 -2.55 -8.54 -6.31
CA LEU A 55 -2.03 -7.29 -5.71
C LEU A 55 -3.02 -6.13 -5.77
N PHE A 56 -3.79 -6.05 -6.86
CA PHE A 56 -4.81 -5.01 -7.02
C PHE A 56 -5.93 -5.15 -5.98
N TYR A 57 -6.33 -6.38 -5.64
CA TYR A 57 -7.32 -6.60 -4.59
C TYR A 57 -6.82 -6.03 -3.26
N TRP A 58 -5.57 -6.31 -2.90
CA TRP A 58 -4.99 -5.82 -1.65
C TRP A 58 -4.81 -4.29 -1.63
N ALA A 59 -4.39 -3.69 -2.74
CA ALA A 59 -4.29 -2.23 -2.85
C ALA A 59 -5.67 -1.56 -2.71
N GLU A 60 -6.68 -2.03 -3.44
CA GLU A 60 -8.04 -1.52 -3.36
C GLU A 60 -8.67 -1.75 -1.98
N LEU A 61 -8.39 -2.88 -1.35
CA LEU A 61 -8.85 -3.15 0.02
C LEU A 61 -8.33 -2.07 0.98
N ILE A 62 -7.06 -1.67 0.85
CA ILE A 62 -6.47 -0.61 1.71
C ILE A 62 -7.10 0.76 1.41
N GLU A 63 -7.44 1.04 0.14
CA GLU A 63 -8.11 2.28 -0.22
C GLU A 63 -9.49 2.43 0.43
N VAL A 64 -10.25 1.33 0.54
CA VAL A 64 -11.60 1.36 1.14
C VAL A 64 -11.61 1.28 2.66
N LEU A 65 -10.48 0.96 3.31
CA LEU A 65 -10.38 0.93 4.76
C LEU A 65 -10.35 2.33 5.36
N ASP A 66 -11.09 2.52 6.46
CA ASP A 66 -10.95 3.70 7.30
C ASP A 66 -9.66 3.59 8.14
N LEU A 67 -8.63 4.30 7.68
CA LEU A 67 -7.34 4.39 8.36
C LEU A 67 -7.26 5.56 9.33
N SER A 68 -8.29 6.42 9.43
CA SER A 68 -8.21 7.69 10.17
C SER A 68 -7.82 7.50 11.65
N ILE A 69 -8.30 6.42 12.27
CA ILE A 69 -8.01 6.09 13.67
C ILE A 69 -6.58 5.58 13.89
N HIS A 70 -5.92 5.12 12.83
CA HIS A 70 -4.55 4.58 12.84
C HIS A 70 -3.51 5.64 12.45
N VAL A 71 -3.97 6.75 11.85
CA VAL A 71 -3.13 7.87 11.46
C VAL A 71 -2.93 8.79 12.66
N THR A 72 -1.67 9.12 12.93
CA THR A 72 -1.26 9.99 14.03
C THR A 72 -0.63 11.27 13.48
N GLY A 73 -0.52 12.30 14.32
CA GLY A 73 0.06 13.59 13.93
C GLY A 73 -0.93 14.52 13.24
N SER A 74 -0.97 15.77 13.70
CA SER A 74 -1.92 16.78 13.19
C SER A 74 -1.35 17.57 12.01
N ALA A 75 -0.10 18.04 12.10
CA ALA A 75 0.54 18.84 11.05
C ALA A 75 1.15 17.98 9.93
N GLN A 76 1.66 16.80 10.28
CA GLN A 76 2.15 15.79 9.33
C GLN A 76 1.56 14.44 9.71
N PRO A 77 0.43 14.06 9.08
CA PRO A 77 -0.20 12.77 9.33
C PRO A 77 0.76 11.63 8.98
N LYS A 78 0.79 10.61 9.83
CA LYS A 78 1.66 9.44 9.72
C LYS A 78 0.94 8.15 10.11
N LEU A 79 1.03 7.16 9.25
CA LEU A 79 0.63 5.77 9.45
C LEU A 79 1.89 4.95 9.73
N THR A 80 2.08 4.45 10.93
CA THR A 80 3.26 3.63 11.25
C THR A 80 3.08 2.20 10.72
N SER A 81 4.18 1.47 10.51
CA SER A 81 4.13 0.06 10.12
C SER A 81 3.42 -0.81 11.16
N GLU A 82 3.58 -0.51 12.45
CA GLU A 82 2.87 -1.16 13.54
C GLU A 82 1.35 -0.91 13.47
N ALA A 83 0.94 0.34 13.21
CA ALA A 83 -0.46 0.70 13.07
C ALA A 83 -1.08 0.08 11.81
N LEU A 84 -0.35 0.02 10.70
CA LEU A 84 -0.78 -0.67 9.49
C LEU A 84 -0.93 -2.19 9.73
N GLY A 85 0.03 -2.80 10.44
CA GLY A 85 0.04 -4.23 10.74
C GLY A 85 -0.99 -4.67 11.78
N SER A 86 -1.58 -3.75 12.56
CA SER A 86 -2.63 -4.07 13.54
C SER A 86 -4.04 -4.07 12.93
N ILE A 87 -4.19 -3.60 11.69
CA ILE A 87 -5.49 -3.52 11.02
C ILE A 87 -6.00 -4.92 10.71
N SER A 88 -7.13 -5.26 11.31
CA SER A 88 -7.82 -6.52 11.06
C SER A 88 -8.76 -6.36 9.88
N ILE A 89 -8.62 -7.24 8.89
CA ILE A 89 -9.43 -7.25 7.68
C ILE A 89 -10.20 -8.57 7.54
N THR A 90 -11.36 -8.50 6.92
CA THR A 90 -12.09 -9.69 6.45
C THR A 90 -11.98 -9.76 4.94
N SER A 91 -11.53 -10.90 4.43
CA SER A 91 -11.35 -11.14 3.00
C SER A 91 -11.84 -12.56 2.70
N PRO A 92 -12.34 -12.84 1.47
CA PRO A 92 -12.56 -14.22 1.03
C PRO A 92 -11.30 -15.05 1.28
N PRO A 93 -11.41 -16.32 1.68
CA PRO A 93 -10.25 -17.16 2.01
C PRO A 93 -9.44 -17.55 0.77
N SER A 94 -10.06 -17.82 -0.38
CA SER A 94 -9.34 -18.30 -1.56
C SER A 94 -8.87 -17.17 -2.47
N CYS A 95 -7.75 -17.41 -3.14
CA CYS A 95 -7.22 -16.51 -4.18
C CYS A 95 -8.22 -16.38 -5.35
N GLU A 96 -8.83 -17.50 -5.76
CA GLU A 96 -9.80 -17.52 -6.85
C GLU A 96 -11.02 -16.64 -6.56
N GLU A 97 -11.57 -16.70 -5.35
CA GLU A 97 -12.70 -15.86 -4.94
C GLU A 97 -12.35 -14.38 -4.99
N ARG A 98 -11.13 -14.01 -4.55
CA ARG A 98 -10.65 -12.62 -4.64
C ARG A 98 -10.54 -12.14 -6.08
N PHE A 99 -10.13 -12.99 -7.01
CA PHE A 99 -10.11 -12.66 -8.44
C PHE A 99 -11.50 -12.49 -9.06
N GLU A 100 -12.49 -13.27 -8.62
CA GLU A 100 -13.87 -13.14 -9.11
C GLU A 100 -14.52 -11.81 -8.70
N ILE A 101 -14.10 -11.20 -7.58
CA ILE A 101 -14.61 -9.89 -7.13
C ILE A 101 -14.31 -8.78 -8.16
N GLN A 102 -13.15 -8.82 -8.82
CA GLN A 102 -12.74 -7.81 -9.80
C GLN A 102 -13.44 -7.93 -11.16
N LYS A 103 -14.15 -9.05 -11.43
CA LYS A 103 -14.76 -9.31 -12.74
C LYS A 103 -16.15 -8.67 -12.93
N LYS A 104 -16.61 -7.84 -12.00
CA LYS A 104 -17.88 -7.09 -12.09
C LYS A 104 -17.66 -5.63 -12.45
#